data_AF-A0A0B8QSW1-F1
#
_entry.id   AF-A0A0B8QSW1-F1
#
_cell.length_a   1.000
_cell.length_b   1.000
_cell.length_c   1.000
_cell.angle_alpha   90.00
_cell.angle_beta   90.00
_cell.angle_gamma   90.00
#
_symmetry.space_group_name_H-M   'P 1'
#
loop_
_entity.id
_entity.type
_entity.pdbx_description
1 polymer ?
#
loop_
_entity_poly.entity_id
_entity_poly.type
_entity_poly.pdbx_seq_one_letter_code
_entity_poly.pdbx_strand_id
1 'polypeptide(L)'
;MTSHQHCDLSWINRAVQIIESDYQRSADTHLIKLDNHGFDGIDIYLKDESTHPTGSLKHRLARSLFLYALCNGWINRDTPIIESSSGSTAVSEAYFARMLGLPFIAVMPKSTAKSKIEQIEFYGGKAHLVDRSDQIYAESHRLAKELNGHYMDQFTYAERATDWRGNNNIANSIFSQMERECHPIPSWIVMSRHRRYISHYRPLHSLSATQHQTVCGRP
;
A
#
# COMPACT_ATOMS: atom_id res chain seq x y z
N MET A 1 21.26 -25.24 18.59
CA MET A 1 20.66 -23.93 18.20
C MET A 1 20.59 -23.69 16.69
N THR A 2 21.04 -24.61 15.82
CA THR A 2 21.15 -24.40 14.35
C THR A 2 19.89 -24.77 13.54
N SER A 3 19.03 -25.66 14.04
CA SER A 3 17.86 -26.16 13.28
C SER A 3 16.71 -25.14 13.15
N HIS A 4 16.45 -24.35 14.19
CA HIS A 4 15.35 -23.37 14.18
C HIS A 4 15.67 -22.18 13.27
N GLN A 5 16.89 -21.64 13.36
CA GLN A 5 17.34 -20.54 12.49
C GLN A 5 17.32 -20.93 11.00
N HIS A 6 17.70 -22.17 10.66
CA HIS A 6 17.64 -22.63 9.27
C HIS A 6 16.19 -22.76 8.75
N CYS A 7 15.26 -23.20 9.61
CA CYS A 7 13.84 -23.27 9.28
C CYS A 7 13.27 -21.88 8.99
N ASP A 8 13.61 -20.89 9.83
CA ASP A 8 13.13 -19.52 9.69
C ASP A 8 13.65 -18.85 8.41
N LEU A 9 14.95 -18.98 8.08
CA LEU A 9 15.48 -18.46 6.82
C LEU A 9 14.84 -19.13 5.60
N SER A 10 14.58 -20.44 5.67
CA SER A 10 13.93 -21.16 4.57
C SER A 10 12.50 -20.67 4.33
N TRP A 11 11.77 -20.34 5.40
CA TRP A 11 10.43 -19.77 5.31
C TRP A 11 10.46 -18.33 4.79
N ILE A 12 11.38 -17.48 5.27
CA ILE A 12 11.52 -16.10 4.80
C ILE A 12 11.81 -16.06 3.30
N ASN A 13 12.76 -16.88 2.82
CA ASN A 13 13.07 -16.99 1.40
C ASN A 13 11.83 -17.41 0.59
N ARG A 14 11.05 -18.36 1.11
CA ARG A 14 9.80 -18.78 0.48
C ARG A 14 8.75 -17.67 0.49
N ALA A 15 8.62 -16.92 1.57
CA ALA A 15 7.68 -15.81 1.70
C ALA A 15 8.00 -14.69 0.68
N VAL A 16 9.28 -14.34 0.54
CA VAL A 16 9.75 -13.41 -0.51
C VAL A 16 9.41 -13.96 -1.90
N GLN A 17 9.71 -15.24 -2.17
CA GLN A 17 9.38 -15.86 -3.47
C GLN A 17 7.88 -15.88 -3.76
N ILE A 18 7.02 -16.07 -2.75
CA ILE A 18 5.57 -16.02 -2.90
C ILE A 18 5.13 -14.61 -3.32
N ILE A 19 5.63 -13.57 -2.64
CA ILE A 19 5.33 -12.17 -2.98
C ILE A 19 5.82 -11.81 -4.38
N GLU A 20 7.05 -12.19 -4.74
CA GLU A 20 7.61 -11.93 -6.06
C GLU A 20 6.85 -12.68 -7.15
N SER A 21 6.45 -13.93 -6.89
CA SER A 21 5.64 -14.71 -7.83
C SER A 21 4.25 -14.10 -8.01
N ASP A 22 3.66 -13.54 -6.94
CA ASP A 22 2.41 -12.80 -7.04
C ASP A 22 2.54 -11.58 -7.92
N TYR A 23 3.60 -10.83 -7.71
CA TYR A 23 3.87 -9.67 -8.52
C TYR A 23 4.11 -10.01 -10.00
N GLN A 24 4.88 -11.07 -10.30
CA GLN A 24 5.14 -11.51 -11.68
C GLN A 24 3.90 -12.03 -12.41
N ARG A 25 2.90 -12.56 -11.67
CA ARG A 25 1.63 -13.02 -12.25
C ARG A 25 0.71 -11.88 -12.66
N SER A 26 0.94 -10.67 -12.15
CA SER A 26 0.13 -9.50 -12.46
C SER A 26 0.85 -8.61 -13.46
N ALA A 27 0.16 -8.27 -14.55
CA ALA A 27 0.60 -7.16 -15.39
C ALA A 27 0.62 -5.87 -14.56
N ASP A 28 1.49 -4.93 -14.91
CA ASP A 28 1.47 -3.62 -14.28
C ASP A 28 0.17 -2.89 -14.60
N THR A 29 -0.21 -1.95 -13.73
CA THR A 29 -1.48 -1.21 -13.83
C THR A 29 -1.56 -0.42 -15.14
N HIS A 30 -2.77 -0.23 -15.64
CA HIS A 30 -2.99 0.42 -16.93
C HIS A 30 -2.67 1.92 -16.88
N LEU A 31 -2.06 2.42 -17.97
CA LEU A 31 -2.04 3.82 -18.32
C LEU A 31 -3.06 4.04 -19.44
N ILE A 32 -4.15 4.73 -19.13
CA ILE A 32 -5.30 4.88 -20.02
C ILE A 32 -5.27 6.30 -20.60
N LYS A 33 -5.17 6.43 -21.93
CA LYS A 33 -5.39 7.71 -22.59
C LYS A 33 -6.87 8.07 -22.53
N LEU A 34 -7.18 9.24 -22.00
CA LEU A 34 -8.56 9.72 -21.90
C LEU A 34 -8.92 10.54 -23.14
N ASP A 35 -10.11 10.31 -23.67
CA ASP A 35 -10.67 11.15 -24.72
C ASP A 35 -10.93 12.55 -24.15
N ASN A 36 -10.41 13.55 -24.85
CA ASN A 36 -10.38 14.92 -24.37
C ASN A 36 -11.66 15.66 -24.74
N HIS A 37 -12.50 15.95 -23.74
CA HIS A 37 -13.68 16.81 -23.88
C HIS A 37 -13.48 18.13 -23.11
N GLY A 38 -12.50 18.95 -23.50
CA GLY A 38 -12.39 20.33 -22.98
C GLY A 38 -11.01 20.97 -22.88
N PHE A 39 -9.92 20.28 -23.26
CA PHE A 39 -8.55 20.81 -23.13
C PHE A 39 -7.74 20.71 -24.42
N ASP A 40 -8.06 21.53 -25.42
CA ASP A 40 -7.38 21.48 -26.73
C ASP A 40 -5.84 21.46 -26.61
N GLY A 41 -5.21 20.53 -27.33
CA GLY A 41 -3.75 20.38 -27.36
C GLY A 41 -3.13 19.75 -26.09
N ILE A 42 -3.94 19.21 -25.18
CA ILE A 42 -3.46 18.50 -23.99
C ILE A 42 -3.89 17.04 -24.05
N ASP A 43 -2.89 16.15 -24.07
CA ASP A 43 -3.12 14.72 -23.85
C ASP A 43 -3.23 14.44 -22.35
N ILE A 44 -4.30 13.76 -21.94
CA ILE A 44 -4.56 13.37 -20.56
C ILE A 44 -4.48 11.84 -20.45
N TYR A 45 -3.65 11.36 -19.53
CA TYR A 45 -3.56 9.94 -19.20
C TYR A 45 -3.94 9.69 -17.74
N LEU A 46 -4.59 8.56 -17.49
CA LEU A 46 -4.97 8.07 -16.18
C LEU A 46 -4.16 6.82 -15.83
N LYS A 47 -3.38 6.88 -14.75
CA LYS A 47 -2.76 5.69 -14.16
C LYS A 47 -3.74 5.01 -13.21
N ASP A 48 -4.27 3.85 -13.61
CA ASP A 48 -5.34 3.17 -12.89
C ASP A 48 -4.84 2.14 -11.86
N GLU A 49 -4.49 2.65 -10.69
CA GLU A 49 -4.05 1.84 -9.54
C GLU A 49 -5.20 1.12 -8.83
N SER A 50 -6.45 1.28 -9.27
CA SER A 50 -7.59 0.54 -8.72
C SER A 50 -7.62 -0.92 -9.21
N THR A 51 -6.86 -1.24 -10.26
CA THR A 51 -6.79 -2.60 -10.84
C THR A 51 -5.95 -3.59 -10.05
N HIS A 52 -5.19 -3.13 -9.03
CA HIS A 52 -4.53 -4.05 -8.10
C HIS A 52 -5.56 -4.95 -7.41
N PRO A 53 -5.19 -6.18 -6.97
CA PRO A 53 -6.11 -7.09 -6.28
C PRO A 53 -6.85 -6.45 -5.11
N THR A 54 -6.20 -5.53 -4.39
CA THR A 54 -6.76 -4.85 -3.23
C THR A 54 -7.46 -3.53 -3.56
N GLY A 55 -7.62 -3.20 -4.85
CA GLY A 55 -8.40 -2.06 -5.30
C GLY A 55 -7.74 -0.69 -5.12
N SER A 56 -6.42 -0.60 -4.89
CA SER A 56 -5.77 0.70 -4.67
C SER A 56 -4.24 0.70 -4.79
N LEU A 57 -3.68 1.90 -4.93
CA LEU A 57 -2.24 2.20 -4.86
C LEU A 57 -1.55 1.69 -3.58
N LYS A 58 -2.28 1.53 -2.46
CA LYS A 58 -1.70 1.02 -1.20
C LYS A 58 -1.21 -0.43 -1.31
N HIS A 59 -1.62 -1.14 -2.36
CA HIS A 59 -1.08 -2.44 -2.69
C HIS A 59 0.45 -2.42 -2.87
N ARG A 60 0.97 -1.42 -3.60
CA ARG A 60 2.43 -1.26 -3.81
C ARG A 60 3.16 -0.98 -2.50
N LEU A 61 2.58 -0.14 -1.64
CA LEU A 61 3.16 0.19 -0.34
C LEU A 61 3.19 -1.04 0.57
N ALA A 62 2.06 -1.75 0.71
CA ALA A 62 1.98 -2.95 1.55
C ALA A 62 3.00 -4.00 1.11
N ARG A 63 3.12 -4.27 -0.21
CA ARG A 63 4.15 -5.18 -0.74
C ARG A 63 5.55 -4.79 -0.28
N SER A 64 5.88 -3.50 -0.41
CA SER A 64 7.20 -2.97 -0.06
C SER A 64 7.47 -3.09 1.45
N LEU A 65 6.47 -2.79 2.29
CA LEU A 65 6.59 -2.93 3.74
C LEU A 65 6.80 -4.39 4.17
N PHE A 66 6.07 -5.34 3.58
CA PHE A 66 6.24 -6.77 3.87
C PHE A 66 7.63 -7.27 3.45
N LEU A 67 8.07 -6.94 2.23
CA LEU A 67 9.42 -7.31 1.77
C LEU A 67 10.50 -6.69 2.66
N TYR A 68 10.35 -5.43 3.03
CA TYR A 68 11.28 -4.75 3.93
C TYR A 68 11.33 -5.42 5.30
N ALA A 69 10.18 -5.70 5.92
CA ALA A 69 10.13 -6.35 7.23
C ALA A 69 10.65 -7.79 7.21
N LEU A 70 10.40 -8.56 6.13
CA LEU A 70 10.99 -9.89 5.92
C LEU A 70 12.51 -9.84 5.81
N CYS A 71 13.04 -8.95 4.97
CA CYS A 71 14.49 -8.80 4.76
C CYS A 71 15.24 -8.31 6.00
N ASN A 72 14.58 -7.53 6.86
CA ASN A 72 15.14 -7.11 8.16
C ASN A 72 14.93 -8.16 9.27
N GLY A 73 14.29 -9.29 8.99
CA GLY A 73 14.03 -10.35 9.97
C GLY A 73 13.00 -9.98 11.05
N TRP A 74 12.16 -8.98 10.79
CA TRP A 74 11.11 -8.54 11.74
C TRP A 74 9.88 -9.42 11.74
N ILE A 75 9.68 -10.18 10.65
CA ILE A 75 8.55 -11.07 10.45
C ILE A 75 9.08 -12.48 10.14
N ASN A 76 8.52 -13.46 10.82
CA ASN A 76 8.67 -14.89 10.52
C ASN A 76 7.28 -15.56 10.44
N ARG A 77 7.27 -16.89 10.24
CA ARG A 77 6.06 -17.72 10.07
C ARG A 77 5.03 -17.63 11.20
N ASP A 78 5.45 -17.21 12.39
CA ASP A 78 4.63 -17.17 13.59
C ASP A 78 4.37 -15.73 14.06
N THR A 79 4.71 -14.71 13.26
CA THR A 79 4.59 -13.29 13.64
C THR A 79 3.24 -12.70 13.23
N PRO A 80 2.36 -12.31 14.18
CA PRO A 80 1.17 -11.53 13.87
C PRO A 80 1.53 -10.15 13.33
N ILE A 81 0.77 -9.67 12.35
CA ILE A 81 0.93 -8.35 11.75
C ILE A 81 -0.14 -7.41 12.33
N ILE A 82 0.31 -6.25 12.82
CA ILE A 82 -0.54 -5.22 13.42
C ILE A 82 -0.38 -3.94 12.59
N GLU A 83 -1.47 -3.22 12.34
CA GLU A 83 -1.43 -1.90 11.71
C GLU A 83 -2.49 -0.95 12.29
N SER A 84 -2.17 0.33 12.39
CA SER A 84 -3.04 1.39 12.90
C SER A 84 -3.81 2.08 11.76
N SER A 85 -4.55 1.29 10.98
CA SER A 85 -5.27 1.78 9.82
C SER A 85 -6.63 1.14 9.66
N SER A 86 -7.57 1.91 9.13
CA SER A 86 -8.91 1.47 8.76
C SER A 86 -9.17 1.60 7.25
N GLY A 87 -8.13 1.93 6.48
CA GLY A 87 -8.25 2.32 5.07
C GLY A 87 -7.62 1.30 4.12
N SER A 88 -7.34 1.74 2.89
CA SER A 88 -6.78 0.87 1.86
C SER A 88 -5.43 0.25 2.24
N THR A 89 -4.65 0.87 3.14
CA THR A 89 -3.42 0.24 3.66
C THR A 89 -3.75 -1.04 4.43
N ALA A 90 -4.69 -1.00 5.37
CA ALA A 90 -5.08 -2.19 6.14
C ALA A 90 -5.66 -3.30 5.24
N VAL A 91 -6.44 -2.92 4.22
CA VAL A 91 -6.96 -3.89 3.23
C VAL A 91 -5.81 -4.54 2.45
N SER A 92 -4.84 -3.74 2.00
CA SER A 92 -3.68 -4.27 1.28
C SER A 92 -2.76 -5.13 2.14
N GLU A 93 -2.53 -4.75 3.40
CA GLU A 93 -1.71 -5.54 4.32
C GLU A 93 -2.40 -6.84 4.75
N ALA A 94 -3.73 -6.82 4.94
CA ALA A 94 -4.51 -8.04 5.18
C ALA A 94 -4.34 -9.06 4.03
N TYR A 95 -4.34 -8.58 2.78
CA TYR A 95 -4.10 -9.41 1.60
C TYR A 95 -2.73 -10.10 1.64
N PHE A 96 -1.65 -9.35 1.89
CA PHE A 96 -0.30 -9.93 1.96
C PHE A 96 -0.11 -10.83 3.18
N ALA A 97 -0.66 -10.46 4.35
CA ALA A 97 -0.63 -11.31 5.53
C ALA A 97 -1.31 -12.66 5.26
N ARG A 98 -2.50 -12.65 4.65
CA ARG A 98 -3.21 -13.88 4.25
C ARG A 98 -2.41 -14.71 3.26
N MET A 99 -1.79 -14.07 2.27
CA MET A 99 -0.94 -14.74 1.28
C MET A 99 0.22 -15.50 1.94
N LEU A 100 0.81 -14.92 3.00
CA LEU A 100 1.89 -15.52 3.78
C LEU A 100 1.42 -16.44 4.91
N GLY A 101 0.10 -16.54 5.14
CA GLY A 101 -0.49 -17.32 6.24
C GLY A 101 -0.31 -16.69 7.63
N LEU A 102 -0.09 -15.37 7.71
CA LEU A 102 0.12 -14.64 8.95
C LEU A 102 -1.19 -14.06 9.49
N PRO A 103 -1.41 -14.04 10.83
CA PRO A 103 -2.51 -13.30 11.42
C PRO A 103 -2.37 -11.80 11.15
N PHE A 104 -3.46 -11.13 10.78
CA PHE A 104 -3.48 -9.67 10.61
C PHE A 104 -4.52 -9.03 11.51
N ILE A 105 -4.13 -7.96 12.21
CA ILE A 105 -4.96 -7.19 13.12
C ILE A 105 -4.88 -5.70 12.76
N ALA A 106 -6.01 -5.15 12.31
CA ALA A 106 -6.14 -3.73 12.04
C ALA A 106 -6.74 -3.02 13.25
N VAL A 107 -6.01 -2.08 13.85
CA VAL A 107 -6.45 -1.27 14.98
C VAL A 107 -7.10 0.01 14.47
N MET A 108 -8.36 0.23 14.83
CA MET A 108 -9.15 1.35 14.30
C MET A 108 -10.22 1.83 15.28
N PRO A 109 -10.73 3.07 15.14
CA PRO A 109 -11.81 3.57 15.98
C PRO A 109 -13.13 2.81 15.74
N LYS A 110 -13.96 2.66 16.77
CA LYS A 110 -15.33 2.10 16.67
C LYS A 110 -16.23 2.84 15.68
N SER A 111 -15.95 4.12 15.41
CA SER A 111 -16.67 4.92 14.42
C SER A 111 -16.33 4.59 12.96
N THR A 112 -15.42 3.64 12.72
CA THR A 112 -15.06 3.18 11.37
C THR A 112 -16.29 2.60 10.66
N ALA A 113 -16.49 3.02 9.40
CA ALA A 113 -17.57 2.50 8.56
C ALA A 113 -17.47 0.97 8.41
N LYS A 114 -18.60 0.28 8.57
CA LYS A 114 -18.69 -1.18 8.51
C LYS A 114 -18.13 -1.78 7.22
N SER A 115 -18.37 -1.12 6.08
CA SER A 115 -17.84 -1.55 4.78
C SER A 115 -16.31 -1.65 4.73
N LYS A 116 -15.59 -0.83 5.50
CA LYS A 116 -14.13 -0.91 5.59
C LYS A 116 -13.66 -2.08 6.44
N ILE A 117 -14.41 -2.41 7.50
CA ILE A 117 -14.16 -3.58 8.34
C ILE A 117 -14.39 -4.85 7.51
N GLU A 118 -15.51 -4.92 6.79
CA GLU A 118 -15.86 -6.05 5.92
C GLU A 118 -14.80 -6.29 4.83
N GLN A 119 -14.18 -5.24 4.27
CA GLN A 119 -13.06 -5.37 3.32
C GLN A 119 -11.80 -5.99 3.94
N ILE A 120 -11.50 -5.68 5.21
CA ILE A 120 -10.34 -6.25 5.92
C ILE A 120 -10.63 -7.71 6.27
N GLU A 121 -11.83 -8.00 6.75
CA GLU A 121 -12.29 -9.36 7.09
C GLU A 121 -12.40 -10.27 5.87
N PHE A 122 -12.75 -9.73 4.70
CA PHE A 122 -12.72 -10.47 3.44
C PHE A 122 -11.35 -11.07 3.15
N TYR A 123 -10.28 -10.32 3.46
CA TYR A 123 -8.90 -10.81 3.38
C TYR A 123 -8.43 -11.58 4.63
N GLY A 124 -9.33 -11.95 5.54
CA GLY A 124 -9.00 -12.71 6.75
C GLY A 124 -8.38 -11.89 7.88
N GLY A 125 -8.34 -10.56 7.73
CA GLY A 125 -7.91 -9.66 8.80
C GLY A 125 -8.94 -9.56 9.92
N LYS A 126 -8.49 -9.18 11.11
CA LYS A 126 -9.37 -8.91 12.27
C LYS A 126 -9.35 -7.42 12.59
N ALA A 127 -10.51 -6.83 12.83
CA ALA A 127 -10.59 -5.47 13.35
C ALA A 127 -10.48 -5.48 14.88
N HIS A 128 -9.55 -4.68 15.41
CA HIS A 128 -9.44 -4.36 16.83
C HIS A 128 -9.94 -2.93 17.04
N LEU A 129 -11.08 -2.78 17.72
CA LEU A 129 -11.79 -1.51 17.82
C LEU A 129 -11.43 -0.76 19.11
N VAL A 130 -10.97 0.48 18.97
CA VAL A 130 -10.71 1.40 20.09
C VAL A 130 -11.80 2.48 20.18
N ASP A 131 -11.99 3.07 21.36
CA ASP A 131 -13.01 4.10 21.57
C ASP A 131 -12.63 5.42 20.91
N ARG A 132 -11.34 5.80 20.95
CA ARG A 132 -10.87 7.07 20.43
C ARG A 132 -9.74 6.94 19.42
N SER A 133 -9.76 7.80 18.40
CA SER A 133 -8.79 7.79 17.31
C SER A 133 -7.34 8.05 17.73
N ASP A 134 -7.11 8.72 18.85
CA ASP A 134 -5.76 8.95 19.39
C ASP A 134 -5.17 7.72 20.09
N GLN A 135 -5.98 6.70 20.38
CA GLN A 135 -5.54 5.46 21.03
C GLN A 135 -4.94 4.45 20.04
N ILE A 136 -5.23 4.57 18.73
CA ILE A 136 -4.89 3.53 17.74
C ILE A 136 -3.39 3.18 17.75
N TYR A 137 -2.51 4.16 17.87
CA TYR A 137 -1.06 3.94 17.84
C TYR A 137 -0.57 3.24 19.11
N ALA A 138 -0.97 3.75 20.28
CA ALA A 138 -0.61 3.16 21.56
C ALA A 138 -1.12 1.71 21.67
N GLU A 139 -2.33 1.46 21.18
CA GLU A 139 -2.92 0.13 21.18
C GLU A 139 -2.25 -0.81 20.18
N SER A 140 -1.89 -0.34 18.99
CA SER A 140 -1.08 -1.14 18.04
C SER A 140 0.26 -1.56 18.63
N HIS A 141 0.97 -0.66 19.31
CA HIS A 141 2.21 -1.00 20.01
C HIS A 141 1.97 -2.00 21.15
N ARG A 142 0.90 -1.82 21.93
CA ARG A 142 0.53 -2.73 23.03
C ARG A 142 0.28 -4.14 22.51
N LEU A 143 -0.53 -4.28 21.46
CA LEU A 143 -0.85 -5.57 20.83
C LEU A 143 0.36 -6.24 20.20
N ALA A 144 1.22 -5.48 19.50
CA ALA A 144 2.44 -6.04 18.94
C ALA A 144 3.35 -6.62 20.04
N LYS A 145 3.47 -5.94 21.18
CA LYS A 145 4.24 -6.45 22.32
C LYS A 145 3.59 -7.67 22.97
N GLU A 146 2.27 -7.63 23.19
CA GLU A 146 1.53 -8.72 23.84
C GLU A 146 1.54 -10.01 23.01
N LEU A 147 1.37 -9.89 21.71
CA LEU A 147 1.24 -11.02 20.78
C LEU A 147 2.58 -11.46 20.19
N ASN A 148 3.69 -10.85 20.62
CA ASN A 148 5.00 -11.02 19.99
C ASN A 148 4.93 -10.84 18.46
N GLY A 149 4.18 -9.84 18.02
CA GLY A 149 3.94 -9.50 16.62
C GLY A 149 4.71 -8.27 16.17
N HIS A 150 4.49 -7.90 14.92
CA HIS A 150 5.12 -6.75 14.29
C HIS A 150 4.08 -5.67 13.96
N TYR A 151 4.31 -4.46 14.46
CA TYR A 151 3.54 -3.28 14.07
C TYR A 151 4.18 -2.64 12.83
N MET A 152 3.45 -2.63 11.71
CA MET A 152 3.95 -2.24 10.39
C MET A 152 4.34 -0.77 10.28
N ASP A 153 3.63 0.11 11.00
CA ASP A 153 3.91 1.53 11.14
C ASP A 153 4.28 2.22 9.81
N GLN A 154 3.30 2.22 8.89
CA GLN A 154 3.51 2.71 7.52
C GLN A 154 4.10 4.14 7.46
N PHE A 155 3.83 4.99 8.45
CA PHE A 155 4.32 6.37 8.45
C PHE A 155 5.80 6.47 8.79
N THR A 156 6.32 5.52 9.58
CA THR A 156 7.75 5.45 9.93
C THR A 156 8.56 4.75 8.85
N TYR A 157 7.99 3.73 8.20
CA TYR A 157 8.76 2.86 7.30
C TYR A 157 8.48 3.05 5.82
N ALA A 158 7.41 3.74 5.39
CA ALA A 158 7.12 3.89 3.96
C ALA A 158 8.29 4.48 3.17
N GLU A 159 8.98 5.49 3.69
CA GLU A 159 10.12 6.13 3.00
C GLU A 159 11.32 5.18 2.84
N ARG A 160 11.55 4.29 3.81
CA ARG A 160 12.64 3.31 3.78
C ARG A 160 12.31 2.06 2.97
N ALA A 161 11.07 1.60 3.09
CA ALA A 161 10.59 0.38 2.45
C ALA A 161 10.30 0.61 0.97
N THR A 162 9.82 1.80 0.60
CA THR A 162 9.51 2.14 -0.79
C THR A 162 10.73 2.77 -1.43
N ASP A 163 11.60 1.95 -2.03
CA ASP A 163 12.71 2.48 -2.81
C ASP A 163 12.18 3.11 -4.11
N TRP A 164 12.25 4.44 -4.19
CA TRP A 164 11.90 5.17 -5.40
C TRP A 164 12.86 4.90 -6.56
N ARG A 165 14.03 4.30 -6.29
CA ARG A 165 14.98 3.84 -7.31
C ARG A 165 14.75 2.39 -7.72
N GLY A 166 13.86 1.66 -7.04
CA GLY A 166 13.55 0.28 -7.39
C GLY A 166 12.88 0.17 -8.75
N ASN A 167 13.21 -0.89 -9.50
CA ASN A 167 12.81 -1.12 -10.91
C ASN A 167 11.30 -1.29 -11.15
N ASN A 168 10.43 -1.07 -10.15
CA ASN A 168 8.98 -1.23 -10.31
C ASN A 168 8.11 -0.33 -9.43
N ASN A 169 8.55 0.92 -9.29
CA ASN A 169 7.72 1.98 -8.75
C ASN A 169 6.77 2.56 -9.82
N ILE A 170 5.71 3.23 -9.37
CA ILE A 170 4.68 3.81 -10.25
C ILE A 170 5.25 4.81 -11.27
N ALA A 171 6.31 5.55 -10.93
CA ALA A 171 6.91 6.50 -11.85
C ALA A 171 7.61 5.76 -13.00
N ASN A 172 8.45 4.76 -12.71
CA ASN A 172 9.10 3.94 -13.74
C ASN A 172 8.08 3.32 -14.69
N SER A 173 6.97 2.82 -14.14
CA SER A 173 5.85 2.28 -14.89
C SER A 173 5.24 3.31 -15.86
N ILE A 174 4.95 4.51 -15.36
CA ILE A 174 4.42 5.61 -16.18
C ILE A 174 5.38 5.94 -17.32
N PHE A 175 6.66 6.19 -17.02
CA PHE A 175 7.65 6.54 -18.04
C PHE A 175 7.81 5.44 -19.10
N SER A 176 7.92 4.18 -18.68
CA SER A 176 8.05 3.04 -19.60
C SER A 176 6.82 2.90 -20.50
N GLN A 177 5.62 3.10 -19.97
CA GLN A 177 4.37 3.01 -20.74
C GLN A 177 4.18 4.20 -21.69
N MET A 178 4.74 5.37 -21.36
CA MET A 178 4.67 6.57 -22.20
C MET A 178 5.71 6.60 -23.33
N GLU A 179 6.71 5.71 -23.35
CA GLU A 179 7.84 5.74 -24.30
C GLU A 179 7.44 5.88 -25.78
N ARG A 180 6.27 5.35 -26.15
CA ARG A 180 5.75 5.36 -27.53
C ARG A 180 4.59 6.32 -27.77
N GLU A 181 4.20 7.10 -26.77
CA GLU A 181 3.18 8.13 -26.92
C GLU A 181 3.74 9.37 -27.63
N CYS A 182 2.86 10.24 -28.13
CA CYS A 182 3.24 11.49 -28.80
C CYS A 182 4.16 12.36 -27.92
N HIS A 183 3.94 12.35 -26.60
CA HIS A 183 4.73 13.05 -25.60
C HIS A 183 5.27 12.07 -24.55
N PRO A 184 6.43 11.42 -24.79
CA PRO A 184 6.95 10.38 -23.91
C PRO A 184 7.32 10.85 -22.50
N ILE A 185 7.65 12.13 -22.36
CA ILE A 185 7.99 12.76 -21.08
C ILE A 185 6.82 13.67 -20.69
N PRO A 186 6.09 13.36 -19.60
CA PRO A 186 4.98 14.19 -19.18
C PRO A 186 5.45 15.53 -18.64
N SER A 187 4.73 16.60 -19.00
CA SER A 187 4.98 17.94 -18.46
C SER A 187 4.47 18.08 -17.03
N TRP A 188 3.40 17.35 -16.68
CA TRP A 188 2.78 17.38 -15.36
C TRP A 188 2.36 15.98 -14.91
N ILE A 189 2.56 15.70 -13.62
CA ILE A 189 1.97 14.56 -12.92
C ILE A 189 1.16 15.12 -11.75
N VAL A 190 -0.15 14.88 -11.77
CA VAL A 190 -1.09 15.31 -10.75
C VAL A 190 -1.47 14.09 -9.90
N MET A 191 -1.33 14.22 -8.58
CA MET A 191 -1.69 13.17 -7.64
C MET A 191 -2.41 13.76 -6.42
N SER A 192 -3.37 13.00 -5.89
CA SER A 192 -4.03 13.39 -4.64
C SER A 192 -3.14 13.11 -3.43
N ARG A 193 -3.23 13.97 -2.39
CA ARG A 193 -2.55 13.72 -1.11
C ARG A 193 -3.51 13.04 -0.13
N HIS A 194 -2.97 12.09 0.64
CA HIS A 194 -3.72 11.51 1.76
C HIS A 194 -3.80 12.50 2.93
N ARG A 195 -5.00 12.68 3.51
CA ARG A 195 -5.23 13.57 4.66
C ARG A 195 -4.47 13.07 5.89
N ARG A 196 -3.32 13.68 6.22
CA ARG A 196 -2.86 13.94 7.62
C ARG A 196 -1.53 14.73 7.74
N TYR A 197 -1.18 15.56 6.77
CA TYR A 197 -0.17 16.62 6.98
C TYR A 197 -0.83 17.99 6.74
N ILE A 198 -1.16 18.69 7.82
CA ILE A 198 -1.43 20.14 7.82
C ILE A 198 -0.21 20.79 8.44
N SER A 199 0.68 21.34 7.61
CA SER A 199 1.40 22.55 7.96
C SER A 199 0.81 23.67 7.09
N HIS A 200 -0.04 24.49 7.71
CA HIS A 200 -0.53 25.79 7.26
C HIS A 200 -0.56 26.06 5.75
N TYR A 201 -1.65 25.67 5.07
CA TYR A 201 -2.27 26.48 4.02
C TYR A 201 -3.78 26.17 3.97
N ARG A 202 -4.60 27.21 3.86
CA ARG A 202 -6.07 27.24 4.03
C ARG A 202 -6.84 26.29 3.10
N PRO A 203 -8.08 25.89 3.47
CA PRO A 203 -8.77 24.74 2.90
C PRO A 203 -9.55 25.12 1.63
N LEU A 204 -9.50 24.22 0.64
CA LEU A 204 -10.57 24.03 -0.33
C LEU A 204 -11.11 22.60 -0.21
N HIS A 205 -12.35 22.45 -0.65
CA HIS A 205 -13.33 21.48 -0.19
C HIS A 205 -12.95 20.00 -0.32
N SER A 206 -13.66 19.20 0.47
CA SER A 206 -13.64 17.74 0.57
C SER A 206 -13.54 17.02 -0.79
N LEU A 207 -12.42 16.33 -1.00
CA LEU A 207 -12.30 15.24 -1.97
C LEU A 207 -11.82 13.99 -1.22
N SER A 208 -12.60 12.92 -1.38
CA SER A 208 -12.21 11.54 -1.10
C SER A 208 -10.87 11.24 -1.78
N ALA A 209 -10.04 10.43 -1.12
CA ALA A 209 -8.74 10.00 -1.61
C ALA A 209 -8.86 9.49 -3.06
N THR A 210 -8.40 10.28 -4.02
CA THR A 210 -8.54 9.96 -5.44
C THR A 210 -7.42 8.98 -5.80
N GLN A 211 -7.82 7.76 -6.19
CA GLN A 211 -6.97 6.60 -6.52
C GLN A 211 -6.29 6.73 -7.90
N HIS A 212 -6.13 7.96 -8.37
CA HIS A 212 -5.87 8.29 -9.77
C HIS A 212 -4.73 9.30 -9.83
N GLN A 213 -3.75 9.02 -10.68
CA GLN A 213 -2.75 10.02 -11.09
C GLN A 213 -3.06 10.44 -12.52
N THR A 214 -3.18 11.75 -12.73
CA THR A 214 -3.41 12.34 -14.04
C THR A 214 -2.10 12.86 -14.58
N VAL A 215 -1.77 12.48 -15.80
CA VAL A 215 -0.55 12.88 -16.47
C VAL A 215 -0.92 13.76 -17.67
N CYS A 216 -0.32 14.94 -17.78
CA CYS A 216 -0.59 15.88 -18.87
C CYS A 216 0.65 16.08 -19.75
N GLY A 217 0.50 15.87 -21.05
CA GLY A 217 1.48 16.27 -22.07
C GLY A 217 1.16 17.66 -22.63
N ARG A 218 2.19 18.44 -22.97
CA ARG A 218 2.09 19.61 -23.86
C ARG A 218 3.02 19.41 -25.06
N PRO A 219 2.75 20.06 -26.21
CA PRO A 219 3.73 20.24 -27.27
C PRO A 219 4.99 20.97 -26.78
#